data_AF-A0A1B9GJD0-F1
#
_entry.id   AF-A0A1B9GJD0-F1
#
_cell.length_a   1.000
_cell.length_b   1.000
_cell.length_c   1.000
_cell.angle_alpha   90.00
_cell.angle_beta   90.00
_cell.angle_gamma   90.00
#
_symmetry.space_group_name_H-M   'P 1'
#
loop_
_entity.id
_entity.type
_entity.pdbx_description
1 polymer ?
#
loop_
_entity_poly.entity_id
_entity_poly.type
_entity_poly.pdbx_seq_one_letter_code
_entity_poly.pdbx_strand_id
1 'polypeptide(L)'
;MALSFVGPSMFPRIFLFLCKVWVVVALGALVMPLAVWIMIFIQNTQTFADTMGHYMGNDQRVYDQVDNSPGSGYVSDTNIPKHLAGVIFAAAFDVGMWVLILISIAADLFWKFDLLKRFLEAFWAAGLYDERKFVEIEFFFVIANAFLKLFIVAATGAQTYTGLVPDLNDSPPVDTPLFCLYAVMILLCSIPLTVIALMFILHGKKMREYKDELAAAEGKA
;
A
#
# COMPACT_ATOMS: atom_id res chain seq x y z
N MET A 1 20.60 24.51 -34.74
CA MET A 1 20.41 23.95 -33.39
C MET A 1 19.00 23.34 -33.25
N ALA A 2 18.57 22.45 -34.15
CA ALA A 2 17.19 21.91 -34.17
C ALA A 2 17.01 20.55 -34.89
N LEU A 3 18.08 19.81 -35.19
CA LEU A 3 18.01 18.58 -36.01
C LEU A 3 18.41 17.29 -35.27
N SER A 4 18.56 17.33 -33.95
CA SER A 4 18.78 16.10 -33.14
C SER A 4 17.49 15.53 -32.53
N PHE A 5 16.33 16.12 -32.84
CA PHE A 5 15.08 15.75 -32.19
C PHE A 5 14.48 14.47 -32.80
N VAL A 6 14.60 14.25 -34.11
CA VAL A 6 13.98 13.11 -34.81
C VAL A 6 15.06 12.06 -35.13
N GLY A 7 15.42 11.23 -34.15
CA GLY A 7 16.31 10.10 -34.35
C GLY A 7 15.71 8.81 -33.77
N PRO A 8 16.29 7.63 -34.07
CA PRO A 8 15.83 6.33 -33.53
C PRO A 8 15.87 6.25 -31.99
N SER A 9 16.53 7.21 -31.33
CA SER A 9 16.58 7.36 -29.87
C SER A 9 15.48 8.26 -29.29
N MET A 10 14.68 8.98 -30.10
CA MET A 10 13.63 9.89 -29.63
C MET A 10 12.46 9.13 -28.99
N PHE A 11 11.88 8.18 -29.72
CA PHE A 11 10.71 7.44 -29.27
C PHE A 11 10.98 6.64 -27.98
N PRO A 12 12.13 5.93 -27.83
CA PRO A 12 12.49 5.30 -26.56
C PRO A 12 12.69 6.30 -25.40
N ARG A 13 13.23 7.49 -25.67
CA ARG A 13 13.42 8.53 -24.63
C ARG A 13 12.08 9.12 -24.17
N ILE A 14 11.16 9.40 -25.10
CA ILE A 14 9.81 9.86 -24.79
C ILE A 14 9.06 8.78 -24.01
N PHE A 15 9.14 7.53 -24.45
CA PHE A 15 8.51 6.41 -23.76
C PHE A 15 9.03 6.25 -22.32
N LEU A 16 10.35 6.28 -22.11
CA LEU A 16 10.92 6.25 -20.76
C LEU A 16 10.53 7.47 -19.91
N PHE A 17 10.37 8.65 -20.51
CA PHE A 17 9.86 9.83 -19.82
C PHE A 17 8.40 9.60 -19.37
N LEU A 18 7.54 9.08 -20.25
CA LEU A 18 6.17 8.72 -19.93
C LEU A 18 6.11 7.66 -18.81
N CYS A 19 6.97 6.64 -18.84
CA CYS A 19 7.07 5.66 -17.75
C CYS A 19 7.42 6.32 -16.41
N LYS A 20 8.35 7.29 -16.40
CA LYS A 20 8.70 8.02 -15.17
C LYS A 20 7.57 8.91 -14.65
N VAL A 21 6.86 9.58 -15.55
CA VAL A 21 5.67 10.37 -15.20
C VAL A 21 4.57 9.45 -14.67
N TRP A 22 4.38 8.28 -15.28
CA TRP A 22 3.42 7.29 -14.82
C TRP A 22 3.70 6.82 -13.38
N VAL A 23 4.97 6.62 -13.00
CA VAL A 23 5.31 6.29 -11.61
C VAL A 23 4.80 7.35 -10.62
N VAL A 24 4.82 8.64 -10.99
CA VAL A 24 4.24 9.70 -10.14
C VAL A 24 2.73 9.57 -10.01
N VAL A 25 2.04 9.23 -11.10
CA VAL A 25 0.59 8.97 -11.09
C VAL A 25 0.26 7.74 -10.24
N ALA A 26 1.05 6.67 -10.38
CA ALA A 26 0.91 5.44 -9.59
C ALA A 26 1.12 5.68 -8.09
N LEU A 27 2.03 6.58 -7.72
CA LEU A 27 2.19 7.02 -6.33
C LEU A 27 0.94 7.75 -5.84
N GLY A 28 0.36 8.62 -6.65
CA GLY A 28 -0.94 9.25 -6.33
C GLY A 28 -2.05 8.23 -6.10
N ALA A 29 -2.05 7.14 -6.88
CA ALA A 29 -2.99 6.02 -6.70
C ALA A 29 -2.80 5.26 -5.38
N LEU A 30 -1.61 5.28 -4.77
CA LEU A 30 -1.33 4.69 -3.44
C LEU A 30 -1.65 5.66 -2.29
N VAL A 31 -1.55 6.97 -2.52
CA VAL A 31 -1.92 8.00 -1.52
C VAL A 31 -3.42 7.97 -1.22
N MET A 32 -4.26 7.67 -2.20
CA MET A 32 -5.71 7.56 -1.98
C MET A 32 -6.11 6.45 -0.99
N PRO A 33 -5.67 5.19 -1.14
CA PRO A 33 -5.82 4.16 -0.13
C PRO A 33 -5.28 4.58 1.24
N LEU A 34 -4.14 5.26 1.31
CA LEU A 34 -3.59 5.73 2.60
C LEU A 34 -4.57 6.68 3.31
N ALA A 35 -5.11 7.66 2.59
CA ALA A 35 -6.11 8.57 3.12
C ALA A 35 -7.39 7.84 3.55
N VAL A 36 -7.83 6.86 2.76
CA VAL A 36 -9.00 6.02 3.08
C VAL A 36 -8.80 5.25 4.38
N TRP A 37 -7.64 4.61 4.58
CA TRP A 37 -7.36 3.90 5.83
C TRP A 37 -7.30 4.84 7.04
N ILE A 38 -6.87 6.09 6.87
CA ILE A 38 -6.94 7.10 7.94
C ILE A 38 -8.39 7.46 8.26
N MET A 39 -9.24 7.64 7.23
CA MET A 39 -10.67 7.90 7.42
C MET A 39 -11.38 6.75 8.13
N ILE A 40 -11.10 5.51 7.73
CA ILE A 40 -11.63 4.28 8.36
C ILE A 40 -11.24 4.25 9.85
N PHE A 41 -9.97 4.51 10.16
CA PHE A 41 -9.50 4.51 11.55
C PHE A 41 -10.25 5.54 12.41
N ILE A 42 -10.45 6.76 11.87
CA ILE A 42 -11.20 7.83 12.57
C ILE A 42 -12.65 7.41 12.79
N GLN A 43 -13.33 6.88 11.76
CA GLN A 43 -14.72 6.43 11.85
C GLN A 43 -14.91 5.24 12.79
N ASN A 44 -14.00 4.26 12.75
CA ASN A 44 -14.02 3.14 13.68
C ASN A 44 -13.86 3.62 15.13
N THR A 45 -12.98 4.60 15.36
CA THR A 45 -12.75 5.18 16.69
C THR A 45 -13.94 6.00 17.17
N GLN A 46 -14.55 6.81 16.30
CA GLN A 46 -15.76 7.57 16.60
C GLN A 46 -16.95 6.65 16.90
N THR A 47 -17.20 5.67 16.05
CA THR A 47 -18.28 4.69 16.27
C THR A 47 -18.09 3.94 17.59
N PHE A 48 -16.85 3.59 17.94
CA PHE A 48 -16.55 2.98 19.23
C PHE A 48 -16.81 3.94 20.40
N ALA A 49 -16.43 5.21 20.27
CA ALA A 49 -16.69 6.24 21.28
C ALA A 49 -18.21 6.43 21.50
N ASP A 50 -18.97 6.52 20.42
CA ASP A 50 -20.41 6.78 20.45
C ASP A 50 -21.20 5.57 20.96
N THR A 51 -20.79 4.34 20.60
CA THR A 51 -21.48 3.11 20.97
C THR A 51 -21.11 2.62 22.38
N MET A 52 -19.84 2.76 22.78
CA MET A 52 -19.31 2.18 24.03
C MET A 52 -18.83 3.22 25.04
N GLY A 53 -18.90 4.52 24.75
CA GLY A 53 -18.47 5.58 25.69
C GLY A 53 -17.00 5.49 26.09
N HIS A 54 -16.14 4.96 25.20
CA HIS A 54 -14.73 4.61 25.48
C HIS A 54 -14.52 3.50 26.52
N TYR A 55 -15.56 2.75 26.88
CA TYR A 55 -15.44 1.65 27.82
C TYR A 55 -14.68 0.47 27.19
N MET A 56 -13.44 0.26 27.66
CA MET A 56 -12.58 -0.86 27.28
C MET A 56 -12.55 -1.97 28.34
N GLY A 57 -13.47 -1.93 29.31
CA GLY A 57 -13.53 -2.90 30.41
C GLY A 57 -14.24 -4.19 30.01
N ASN A 58 -14.38 -5.10 30.97
CA ASN A 58 -14.94 -6.44 30.76
C ASN A 58 -16.31 -6.64 31.43
N ASP A 59 -16.98 -5.58 31.91
CA ASP A 59 -18.22 -5.78 32.66
C ASP A 59 -19.38 -6.21 31.77
N GLN A 60 -19.88 -7.43 32.01
CA GLN A 60 -21.01 -8.00 31.27
C GLN A 60 -22.27 -7.13 31.34
N ARG A 61 -22.49 -6.43 32.47
CA ARG A 61 -23.64 -5.52 32.64
C ARG A 61 -23.66 -4.35 31.68
N VAL A 62 -22.49 -3.87 31.23
CA VAL A 62 -22.40 -2.78 30.24
C VAL A 62 -22.71 -3.35 28.85
N TYR A 63 -22.24 -4.56 28.57
CA TYR A 63 -22.50 -5.23 27.29
C TYR A 63 -23.95 -5.71 27.12
N ASP A 64 -24.58 -6.20 28.18
CA ASP A 64 -25.99 -6.60 28.19
C ASP A 64 -26.93 -5.42 27.88
N GLN A 65 -26.51 -4.18 28.20
CA GLN A 65 -27.27 -2.96 27.91
C GLN A 65 -27.19 -2.52 26.44
N VAL A 66 -26.11 -2.87 25.73
CA VAL A 66 -25.87 -2.45 24.34
C VAL A 66 -26.48 -3.45 23.34
N ASP A 67 -26.33 -4.75 23.60
CA ASP A 67 -26.70 -5.80 22.63
C ASP A 67 -28.01 -6.54 22.96
N ASN A 68 -28.66 -6.27 24.11
CA ASN A 68 -29.92 -6.90 24.57
C ASN A 68 -29.92 -8.44 24.51
N SER A 69 -28.75 -9.09 24.53
CA SER A 69 -28.60 -10.53 24.41
C SER A 69 -27.66 -11.06 25.49
N PRO A 70 -28.12 -11.96 26.39
CA PRO A 70 -27.38 -12.41 27.57
C PRO A 70 -26.11 -13.25 27.31
N GLY A 71 -25.61 -13.26 26.06
CA GLY A 71 -24.37 -13.93 25.66
C GLY A 71 -23.49 -13.13 24.69
N SER A 72 -23.77 -11.83 24.46
CA SER A 72 -23.06 -11.06 23.44
C SER A 72 -21.76 -10.41 23.91
N GLY A 73 -21.51 -10.31 25.22
CA GLY A 73 -20.32 -9.64 25.75
C GLY A 73 -19.01 -10.42 25.60
N TYR A 74 -19.07 -11.75 25.58
CA TYR A 74 -17.91 -12.64 25.67
C TYR A 74 -17.86 -13.67 24.55
N VAL A 75 -16.65 -13.98 24.04
CA VAL A 75 -16.44 -15.12 23.14
C VAL A 75 -16.75 -16.37 23.96
N SER A 76 -17.60 -17.26 23.41
CA SER A 76 -18.01 -18.50 24.09
C SER A 76 -16.77 -19.23 24.61
N ASP A 77 -16.77 -19.54 25.90
CA ASP A 77 -15.68 -20.21 26.64
C ASP A 77 -14.38 -19.40 26.88
N THR A 78 -14.41 -18.07 26.76
CA THR A 78 -13.25 -17.22 27.15
C THR A 78 -13.67 -15.98 27.94
N ASN A 79 -12.79 -15.48 28.83
CA ASN A 79 -12.95 -14.21 29.55
C ASN A 79 -12.65 -12.96 28.69
N ILE A 80 -12.61 -13.11 27.36
CA ILE A 80 -12.23 -12.03 26.43
C ILE A 80 -13.50 -11.31 25.96
N PRO A 81 -13.62 -9.99 26.18
CA PRO A 81 -14.74 -9.22 25.67
C PRO A 81 -14.70 -9.20 24.13
N LYS A 82 -15.78 -9.62 23.48
CA LYS A 82 -15.91 -9.74 22.00
C LYS A 82 -15.57 -8.43 21.29
N HIS A 83 -16.00 -7.32 21.87
CA HIS A 83 -15.91 -6.00 21.27
C HIS A 83 -14.55 -5.32 21.48
N LEU A 84 -13.86 -5.60 22.60
CA LEU A 84 -12.51 -5.05 22.86
C LEU A 84 -11.46 -5.65 21.92
N ALA A 85 -11.48 -6.98 21.77
CA ALA A 85 -10.58 -7.68 20.85
C ALA A 85 -10.81 -7.23 19.40
N GLY A 86 -12.06 -7.01 19.00
CA GLY A 86 -12.41 -6.49 17.68
C GLY A 86 -11.85 -5.10 17.40
N VAL A 87 -11.96 -4.16 18.35
CA VAL A 87 -11.47 -2.78 18.18
C VAL A 87 -9.94 -2.72 18.13
N ILE A 88 -9.26 -3.45 19.02
CA ILE A 88 -7.78 -3.51 19.02
C ILE A 88 -7.28 -4.17 17.74
N PHE A 89 -7.92 -5.25 17.28
CA PHE A 89 -7.55 -5.91 16.05
C PHE A 89 -7.80 -5.03 14.82
N ALA A 90 -8.93 -4.32 14.77
CA ALA A 90 -9.23 -3.36 13.71
C ALA A 90 -8.20 -2.23 13.67
N ALA A 91 -7.89 -1.61 14.82
CA ALA A 91 -6.89 -0.55 14.92
C ALA A 91 -5.48 -1.05 14.51
N ALA A 92 -5.09 -2.24 14.95
CA ALA A 92 -3.81 -2.84 14.56
C ALA A 92 -3.76 -3.15 13.06
N PHE A 93 -4.88 -3.59 12.47
CA PHE A 93 -5.01 -3.82 11.04
C PHE A 93 -4.91 -2.51 10.25
N ASP A 94 -5.62 -1.46 10.67
CA ASP A 94 -5.59 -0.13 10.04
C ASP A 94 -4.16 0.43 10.01
N VAL A 95 -3.45 0.37 11.14
CA VAL A 95 -2.04 0.80 11.24
C VAL A 95 -1.14 -0.10 10.39
N GLY A 96 -1.37 -1.41 10.38
CA GLY A 96 -0.66 -2.36 9.53
C GLY A 96 -0.81 -2.01 8.05
N MET A 97 -2.01 -1.63 7.62
CA MET A 97 -2.29 -1.20 6.25
C MET A 97 -1.55 0.07 5.88
N TRP A 98 -1.41 1.04 6.80
CA TRP A 98 -0.56 2.22 6.55
C TRP A 98 0.89 1.82 6.29
N VAL A 99 1.45 0.92 7.10
CA VAL A 99 2.82 0.43 6.93
C VAL A 99 3.00 -0.30 5.60
N LEU A 100 2.06 -1.19 5.22
CA LEU A 100 2.10 -1.89 3.94
C LEU A 100 2.02 -0.94 2.73
N ILE A 101 1.19 0.11 2.81
CA ILE A 101 1.12 1.13 1.76
C ILE A 101 2.43 1.92 1.66
N LEU A 102 3.03 2.30 2.79
CA LEU A 102 4.33 2.99 2.81
C LEU A 102 5.45 2.11 2.24
N ILE A 103 5.47 0.82 2.54
CA ILE A 103 6.39 -0.15 1.93
C ILE A 103 6.16 -0.21 0.41
N SER A 104 4.90 -0.22 -0.03
CA SER A 104 4.59 -0.24 -1.47
C SER A 104 5.05 1.02 -2.20
N ILE A 105 4.90 2.19 -1.57
CA ILE A 105 5.42 3.49 -2.05
C ILE A 105 6.95 3.45 -2.15
N ALA A 106 7.63 2.94 -1.11
CA ALA A 106 9.08 2.78 -1.13
C ALA A 106 9.54 1.84 -2.27
N ALA A 107 8.78 0.77 -2.52
CA ALA A 107 9.00 -0.19 -3.59
C ALA A 107 8.68 0.33 -5.00
N ASP A 108 7.96 1.44 -5.17
CA ASP A 108 7.84 2.12 -6.47
C ASP A 108 8.99 3.10 -6.73
N LEU A 109 9.68 3.55 -5.67
CA LEU A 109 10.67 4.62 -5.69
C LEU A 109 12.12 4.18 -5.47
N PHE A 110 12.36 2.90 -5.15
CA PHE A 110 13.70 2.38 -4.84
C PHE A 110 14.73 2.60 -5.96
N TRP A 111 14.29 2.64 -7.22
CA TRP A 111 15.18 2.83 -8.37
C TRP A 111 15.79 4.24 -8.42
N LYS A 112 15.15 5.22 -7.76
CA LYS A 112 15.53 6.64 -7.75
C LYS A 112 16.27 7.04 -6.47
N PHE A 113 15.95 6.44 -5.32
CA PHE A 113 16.52 6.83 -4.03
C PHE A 113 17.20 5.65 -3.33
N ASP A 114 18.51 5.77 -3.08
CA ASP A 114 19.30 4.73 -2.41
C ASP A 114 18.84 4.47 -0.96
N LEU A 115 18.29 5.48 -0.28
CA LEU A 115 17.72 5.31 1.06
C LEU A 115 16.56 4.31 1.06
N LEU A 116 15.69 4.37 0.06
CA LEU A 116 14.54 3.48 -0.07
C LEU A 116 14.97 2.07 -0.45
N LYS A 117 16.03 1.95 -1.26
CA LYS A 117 16.67 0.67 -1.56
C LYS A 117 17.21 0.00 -0.28
N ARG A 118 17.96 0.74 0.55
CA ARG A 118 18.47 0.27 1.84
C ARG A 118 17.35 -0.08 2.83
N PHE A 119 16.27 0.70 2.82
CA PHE A 119 15.09 0.41 3.63
C PHE A 119 14.46 -0.93 3.23
N LEU A 120 14.27 -1.18 1.94
CA LEU A 120 13.76 -2.47 1.45
C LEU A 120 14.73 -3.62 1.72
N GLU A 121 16.04 -3.38 1.60
CA GLU A 121 17.09 -4.33 2.01
C GLU A 121 17.01 -4.70 3.49
N ALA A 122 16.54 -3.81 4.37
CA ALA A 122 16.37 -4.13 5.80
C ALA A 122 15.20 -5.10 6.06
N PHE A 123 14.18 -5.11 5.19
CA PHE A 123 13.10 -6.12 5.23
C PHE A 123 13.45 -7.39 4.45
N TRP A 124 14.55 -7.37 3.70
CA TRP A 124 15.09 -8.56 3.07
C TRP A 124 15.78 -9.42 4.13
N ALA A 125 15.34 -10.67 4.25
CA ALA A 125 16.02 -11.66 5.06
C ALA A 125 17.32 -12.08 4.34
N ALA A 126 18.32 -11.19 4.35
CA ALA A 126 19.64 -11.41 3.74
C ALA A 126 20.33 -12.69 4.25
N GLY A 127 19.88 -13.24 5.38
CA GLY A 127 20.36 -14.50 5.94
C GLY A 127 19.61 -15.77 5.50
N LEU A 128 18.52 -15.69 4.73
CA LEU A 128 17.72 -16.89 4.37
C LEU A 128 18.01 -17.44 2.95
N TYR A 129 18.39 -16.61 1.98
CA TYR A 129 18.61 -17.03 0.59
C TYR A 129 19.76 -16.26 -0.10
N ASP A 130 20.92 -16.92 -0.13
CA ASP A 130 21.98 -16.92 -1.16
C ASP A 130 22.71 -15.61 -1.56
N GLU A 131 23.96 -15.75 -2.01
CA GLU A 131 24.96 -14.70 -2.31
C GLU A 131 24.64 -13.82 -3.54
N ARG A 132 23.40 -13.85 -4.04
CA ARG A 132 23.02 -13.10 -5.26
C ARG A 132 22.91 -11.60 -4.94
N LYS A 133 23.67 -10.79 -5.68
CA LYS A 133 23.64 -9.34 -5.58
C LYS A 133 22.21 -8.83 -5.82
N PHE A 134 21.77 -7.90 -4.99
CA PHE A 134 20.44 -7.26 -5.00
C PHE A 134 19.96 -6.81 -6.40
N VAL A 135 20.90 -6.51 -7.31
CA VAL A 135 20.67 -6.12 -8.71
C VAL A 135 19.83 -7.15 -9.48
N GLU A 136 20.02 -8.46 -9.29
CA GLU A 136 19.20 -9.49 -9.99
C GLU A 136 17.77 -9.58 -9.45
N ILE A 137 17.55 -9.12 -8.22
CA ILE A 137 16.32 -9.33 -7.44
C ILE A 137 15.34 -8.14 -7.61
N GLU A 138 15.78 -7.01 -8.15
CA GLU A 138 14.94 -5.81 -8.36
C GLU A 138 13.67 -6.12 -9.19
N PHE A 139 13.74 -7.03 -10.16
CA PHE A 139 12.56 -7.44 -10.95
C PHE A 139 11.59 -8.31 -10.14
N PHE A 140 12.10 -9.16 -9.24
CA PHE A 140 11.26 -9.92 -8.33
C PHE A 140 10.51 -8.98 -7.37
N PHE A 141 11.18 -7.95 -6.86
CA PHE A 141 10.53 -6.94 -6.01
C PHE A 141 9.42 -6.17 -6.72
N VAL A 142 9.53 -5.88 -8.02
CA VAL A 142 8.44 -5.25 -8.80
C VAL A 142 7.19 -6.12 -8.80
N ILE A 143 7.36 -7.42 -9.04
CA ILE A 143 6.24 -8.38 -9.06
C ILE A 143 5.68 -8.58 -7.65
N ALA A 144 6.54 -8.75 -6.64
CA ALA A 144 6.11 -8.85 -5.24
C ALA A 144 5.33 -7.61 -4.78
N ASN A 145 5.77 -6.41 -5.19
CA ASN A 145 5.05 -5.17 -4.91
C ASN A 145 3.68 -5.13 -5.62
N ALA A 146 3.56 -5.68 -6.83
CA ALA A 146 2.26 -5.80 -7.50
C ALA A 146 1.29 -6.69 -6.71
N PHE A 147 1.75 -7.81 -6.15
CA PHE A 147 0.94 -8.65 -5.27
C PHE A 147 0.57 -7.94 -3.97
N LEU A 148 1.49 -7.20 -3.37
CA LEU A 148 1.20 -6.37 -2.20
C LEU A 148 0.11 -5.33 -2.49
N LYS A 149 0.15 -4.70 -3.66
CA LYS A 149 -0.92 -3.77 -4.10
C LYS A 149 -2.24 -4.47 -4.32
N LEU A 150 -2.25 -5.68 -4.89
CA LEU A 150 -3.48 -6.49 -5.00
C LEU A 150 -4.06 -6.82 -3.62
N PHE A 151 -3.22 -7.13 -2.64
CA PHE A 151 -3.66 -7.30 -1.26
C PHE A 151 -4.27 -6.01 -0.69
N ILE A 152 -3.64 -4.85 -0.90
CA ILE A 152 -4.18 -3.55 -0.50
C ILE A 152 -5.54 -3.27 -1.16
N VAL A 153 -5.67 -3.57 -2.45
CA VAL A 153 -6.94 -3.47 -3.20
C VAL A 153 -8.00 -4.36 -2.56
N ALA A 154 -7.68 -5.62 -2.25
CA ALA A 154 -8.64 -6.54 -1.65
C ALA A 154 -9.06 -6.10 -0.24
N ALA A 155 -8.10 -5.69 0.60
CA ALA A 155 -8.36 -5.23 1.95
C ALA A 155 -9.19 -3.93 1.97
N THR A 156 -8.85 -2.95 1.11
CA THR A 156 -9.59 -1.70 0.99
C THR A 156 -10.96 -1.93 0.36
N GLY A 157 -11.06 -2.86 -0.59
CA GLY A 157 -12.32 -3.26 -1.22
C GLY A 157 -13.27 -3.94 -0.25
N ALA A 158 -12.77 -4.75 0.68
CA ALA A 158 -13.60 -5.34 1.73
C ALA A 158 -14.33 -4.25 2.55
N GLN A 159 -13.63 -3.17 2.89
CA GLN A 159 -14.18 -2.03 3.64
C GLN A 159 -15.26 -1.25 2.88
N THR A 160 -15.39 -1.44 1.57
CA THR A 160 -16.51 -0.89 0.78
C THR A 160 -17.83 -1.60 1.10
N TYR A 161 -17.79 -2.89 1.43
CA TYR A 161 -18.99 -3.72 1.66
C TYR A 161 -19.26 -4.01 3.13
N THR A 162 -18.21 -4.01 3.96
CA THR A 162 -18.28 -4.28 5.40
C THR A 162 -18.04 -3.05 6.26
N GLY A 163 -17.85 -1.88 5.65
CA GLY A 163 -17.63 -0.62 6.37
C GLY A 163 -18.85 -0.23 7.20
N LEU A 164 -18.60 0.34 8.38
CA LEU A 164 -19.64 0.90 9.23
C LEU A 164 -20.31 2.05 8.47
N VAL A 165 -21.63 1.93 8.24
CA VAL A 165 -22.42 3.02 7.66
C VAL A 165 -22.60 4.06 8.77
N PRO A 166 -22.05 5.29 8.64
CA PRO A 166 -22.25 6.31 9.65
C PRO A 166 -23.73 6.70 9.72
N ASP A 167 -24.23 6.94 10.93
CA ASP A 167 -25.60 7.40 11.14
C ASP A 167 -25.78 8.77 10.47
N LEU A 168 -26.60 8.81 9.41
CA LEU A 168 -26.71 9.89 8.41
C LEU A 168 -27.34 11.20 8.92
N ASN A 169 -27.53 11.36 10.23
CA ASN A 169 -28.39 12.41 10.77
C ASN A 169 -27.70 13.75 11.06
N ASP A 170 -26.36 13.82 11.13
CA ASP A 170 -25.67 15.10 11.38
C ASP A 170 -24.40 15.27 10.52
N SER A 171 -24.41 16.28 9.64
CA SER A 171 -23.31 16.74 8.74
C SER A 171 -23.17 15.95 7.43
N PRO A 172 -22.66 16.54 6.32
CA PRO A 172 -22.50 15.80 5.07
C PRO A 172 -21.47 14.70 5.30
N PRO A 173 -21.87 13.41 5.38
CA PRO A 173 -20.92 12.38 5.72
C PRO A 173 -20.10 12.13 4.46
N VAL A 174 -18.78 12.30 4.58
CA VAL A 174 -17.85 11.77 3.56
C VAL A 174 -18.18 10.28 3.42
N ASP A 175 -18.64 9.87 2.25
CA ASP A 175 -19.06 8.50 1.95
C ASP A 175 -17.81 7.62 1.85
N THR A 176 -17.28 7.21 3.00
CA THR A 176 -16.07 6.38 3.10
C THR A 176 -16.16 5.11 2.27
N PRO A 177 -17.29 4.37 2.21
CA PRO A 177 -17.47 3.26 1.27
C PRO A 177 -17.25 3.67 -0.19
N LEU A 178 -17.82 4.78 -0.64
CA LEU A 178 -17.62 5.28 -2.01
C LEU A 178 -16.16 5.70 -2.28
N PHE A 179 -15.51 6.34 -1.31
CA PHE A 179 -14.08 6.67 -1.40
C PHE A 179 -13.19 5.42 -1.44
N CYS A 180 -13.52 4.36 -0.67
CA CYS A 180 -12.87 3.06 -0.75
C CYS A 180 -12.97 2.50 -2.17
N LEU A 181 -14.17 2.53 -2.77
CA LEU A 181 -14.41 2.01 -4.11
C LEU A 181 -13.55 2.75 -5.16
N TYR A 182 -13.51 4.08 -5.11
CA TYR A 182 -12.66 4.86 -6.01
C TYR A 182 -11.17 4.56 -5.84
N ALA A 183 -10.68 4.48 -4.59
CA ALA A 183 -9.30 4.14 -4.30
C ALA A 183 -8.92 2.74 -4.84
N VAL A 184 -9.81 1.78 -4.69
CA VAL A 184 -9.68 0.39 -5.18
C VAL A 184 -9.61 0.35 -6.70
N MET A 185 -10.54 1.01 -7.40
CA MET A 185 -10.57 1.02 -8.86
C MET A 185 -9.33 1.68 -9.45
N ILE A 186 -8.92 2.82 -8.90
CA ILE A 186 -7.76 3.57 -9.38
C ILE A 186 -6.47 2.78 -9.13
N LEU A 187 -6.30 2.22 -7.93
CA LEU A 187 -5.14 1.40 -7.63
C LEU A 187 -5.10 0.15 -8.52
N LEU A 188 -6.20 -0.60 -8.63
CA LEU A 188 -6.28 -1.83 -9.43
C LEU A 188 -5.92 -1.59 -10.90
N CYS A 189 -6.47 -0.55 -11.52
CA CYS A 189 -6.15 -0.19 -12.90
C CYS A 189 -4.69 0.28 -13.06
N SER A 190 -4.11 0.89 -12.03
CA SER A 190 -2.73 1.39 -12.08
C SER A 190 -1.67 0.29 -12.00
N ILE A 191 -1.96 -0.86 -11.36
CA ILE A 191 -1.01 -1.95 -11.12
C ILE A 191 -0.33 -2.45 -12.42
N PRO A 192 -1.04 -2.90 -13.46
CA PRO A 192 -0.40 -3.46 -14.66
C PRO A 192 0.50 -2.44 -15.36
N LEU A 193 0.04 -1.18 -15.46
CA LEU A 193 0.81 -0.11 -16.08
C LEU A 193 2.05 0.27 -15.27
N THR A 194 1.96 0.20 -13.93
CA THR A 194 3.09 0.46 -13.03
C THR A 194 4.16 -0.63 -13.14
N VAL A 195 3.75 -1.90 -13.24
CA VAL A 195 4.66 -3.02 -13.48
C VAL A 195 5.39 -2.80 -14.81
N ILE A 196 4.67 -2.52 -15.89
CA ILE A 196 5.26 -2.26 -17.21
C ILE A 196 6.25 -1.09 -17.13
N ALA A 197 5.85 0.04 -16.55
CA ALA A 197 6.70 1.22 -16.43
C ALA A 197 7.99 0.94 -15.64
N LEU A 198 7.90 0.25 -14.51
CA LEU A 198 9.07 -0.09 -13.68
C LEU A 198 9.99 -1.09 -14.38
N MET A 199 9.44 -2.11 -15.05
CA MET A 199 10.23 -3.06 -15.84
C MET A 199 11.08 -2.36 -16.90
N PHE A 200 10.50 -1.41 -17.65
CA PHE A 200 11.22 -0.63 -18.66
C PHE A 200 12.26 0.32 -18.06
N ILE A 201 11.95 0.97 -16.93
CA ILE A 201 12.90 1.87 -16.23
C ILE A 201 14.11 1.07 -15.72
N LEU A 202 13.89 -0.06 -15.05
CA LEU A 202 14.94 -0.91 -14.50
C LEU A 202 15.79 -1.52 -15.62
N HIS A 203 15.17 -2.04 -16.67
CA HIS A 203 15.90 -2.55 -17.84
C HIS A 203 16.78 -1.46 -18.47
N GLY A 204 16.25 -0.23 -18.61
CA GLY A 204 17.01 0.90 -19.11
C GLY A 204 18.19 1.31 -18.21
N LYS A 205 18.07 1.13 -16.89
CA LYS A 205 19.16 1.41 -15.92
C LYS A 205 20.25 0.34 -16.00
N LYS A 206 19.88 -0.95 -15.98
CA LYS A 206 20.84 -2.07 -16.11
C LYS A 206 21.63 -2.03 -17.42
N MET A 207 20.98 -1.68 -18.53
CA MET A 207 21.66 -1.54 -19.82
C MET A 207 22.68 -0.39 -19.86
N ARG A 208 22.56 0.61 -18.98
CA ARG A 208 23.57 1.66 -18.82
C ARG A 208 24.72 1.18 -17.95
N GLU A 209 24.40 0.60 -16.80
CA GLU A 209 25.41 0.03 -15.88
C GLU A 209 26.31 -0.97 -16.60
N TYR A 210 25.74 -1.88 -17.40
CA TYR A 210 26.52 -2.83 -18.21
C TYR A 210 27.43 -2.17 -19.25
N LYS A 211 26.97 -1.08 -19.89
CA LYS A 211 27.78 -0.31 -20.85
C LYS A 211 28.92 0.44 -20.17
N ASP A 212 28.65 0.99 -18.98
CA ASP A 212 29.65 1.70 -18.19
C ASP A 212 30.72 0.73 -17.66
N GLU A 213 30.34 -0.49 -17.27
CA GLU A 213 31.27 -1.57 -16.90
C GLU A 213 32.15 -2.02 -18.07
N LEU A 214 31.57 -2.20 -19.26
CA LEU A 214 32.31 -2.51 -20.50
C LEU A 214 33.30 -1.40 -20.87
N ALA A 215 32.86 -0.14 -20.85
CA ALA A 215 33.72 1.00 -21.13
C ALA A 215 34.86 1.13 -20.10
N ALA A 216 34.61 0.82 -18.83
CA ALA A 216 35.63 0.80 -17.78
C ALA A 216 36.61 -0.38 -17.92
N ALA A 217 36.18 -1.50 -18.51
CA ALA A 217 37.05 -2.63 -18.82
C ALA A 217 37.92 -2.34 -20.06
N GLU A 218 37.36 -1.73 -21.10
CA GLU A 218 38.07 -1.33 -22.32
C GLU A 218 39.06 -0.19 -22.07
N GLY A 219 38.76 0.76 -21.18
CA GLY A 219 39.67 1.84 -20.80
C GLY A 219 40.83 1.44 -19.87
N LYS A 220 40.87 0.18 -19.42
CA LYS A 220 41.95 -0.39 -18.60
C LYS A 220 42.87 -1.35 -19.37
N ALA A 221 42.60 -1.58 -20.66
CA ALA A 221 43.45 -2.34 -21.58
C ALA A 221 44.39 -1.40 -22.34
#